data_AF-A0A5R2AT21-F1
#
_entry.id   AF-A0A5R2AT21-F1
#
_cell.length_a   1.000
_cell.length_b   1.000
_cell.length_c   1.000
_cell.angle_alpha   90.00
_cell.angle_beta   90.00
_cell.angle_gamma   90.00
#
_symmetry.space_group_name_H-M   'P 1'
#
loop_
_entity.id
_entity.type
_entity.pdbx_description
1 polymer ?
#
loop_
_entity_poly.entity_id
_entity_poly.type
_entity_poly.pdbx_seq_one_letter_code
_entity_poly.pdbx_strand_id
1 'polypeptide(L)'
;MYFKWMKSFSLQDLTRAQMLNTFAIPKPTDPPDAIFELKDKEKFYVITGLDATGAWTISGKTGNKDESLRDYVRSGNGPIQFYQPIGLSEVIFTGVDKVFGYDIFAVTTL
;
A
#
# COMPACT_ATOMS: atom_id res chain seq x y z
N MET A 1 -16.76 29.32 -8.53
CA MET A 1 -15.36 28.89 -8.52
C MET A 1 -15.05 28.39 -7.11
N TYR A 2 -15.09 27.08 -6.89
CA TYR A 2 -14.80 26.48 -5.58
C TYR A 2 -13.30 26.24 -5.48
N PHE A 3 -12.61 26.94 -4.58
CA PHE A 3 -11.27 26.55 -4.16
C PHE A 3 -11.40 25.31 -3.27
N LYS A 4 -11.03 24.13 -3.80
CA LYS A 4 -10.99 22.88 -3.05
C LYS A 4 -9.69 22.88 -2.23
N TRP A 5 -9.85 23.00 -0.92
CA TRP A 5 -8.74 23.03 0.03
C TRP A 5 -8.08 21.66 0.07
N MET A 6 -6.82 21.56 -0.39
CA MET A 6 -5.98 20.41 -0.06
C MET A 6 -5.83 20.38 1.45
N LYS A 7 -6.34 19.32 2.11
CA LYS A 7 -6.08 19.13 3.53
C LYS A 7 -4.58 18.86 3.66
N SER A 8 -3.83 19.77 4.28
CA SER A 8 -2.41 19.58 4.55
C SER A 8 -2.25 18.33 5.41
N PHE A 9 -1.55 17.32 4.90
CA PHE A 9 -1.21 16.15 5.69
C PHE A 9 0.00 16.50 6.55
N SER A 10 -0.18 16.57 7.87
CA SER A 10 0.92 16.87 8.78
C SER A 10 1.69 15.61 9.14
N LEU A 11 2.91 15.77 9.67
CA LEU A 11 3.67 14.64 10.21
C LEU A 11 2.92 13.94 11.36
N GLN A 12 2.10 14.69 12.12
CA GLN A 12 1.27 14.11 13.17
C GLN A 12 0.18 13.20 12.60
N ASP A 13 -0.40 13.54 11.44
CA ASP A 13 -1.39 12.70 10.78
C ASP A 13 -0.77 11.37 10.32
N LEU A 14 0.49 11.40 9.87
CA LEU A 14 1.25 10.19 9.53
C LEU A 14 1.43 9.29 10.77
N THR A 15 1.90 9.86 11.88
CA THR A 15 2.11 9.12 13.13
C THR A 15 0.79 8.55 13.67
N ARG A 16 -0.31 9.32 13.58
CA ARG A 16 -1.65 8.85 13.99
C ARG A 16 -2.14 7.70 13.12
N ALA A 17 -1.98 7.78 11.80
CA ALA A 17 -2.37 6.72 10.89
C ALA A 17 -1.61 5.42 11.18
N GLN A 18 -0.31 5.51 11.48
CA GLN A 18 0.50 4.35 11.87
C GLN A 18 -0.02 3.66 13.14
N MET A 19 -0.68 4.38 14.06
CA MET A 19 -1.22 3.80 15.28
C MET A 19 -2.66 3.30 15.12
N LEU A 20 -3.47 4.00 14.33
CA LEU A 20 -4.92 3.81 14.30
C LEU A 20 -5.42 3.05 13.07
N ASN A 21 -4.72 3.13 11.94
CA ASN A 21 -5.16 2.58 10.66
C ASN A 21 -4.32 1.37 10.23
N THR A 22 -3.80 0.61 11.19
CA THR A 22 -3.01 -0.59 10.88
C THR A 22 -3.89 -1.71 10.35
N PHE A 23 -3.34 -2.49 9.42
CA PHE A 23 -3.99 -3.66 8.86
C PHE A 23 -3.03 -4.84 8.78
N ALA A 24 -3.64 -6.02 8.77
CA ALA A 24 -2.97 -7.30 8.66
C ALA A 24 -3.84 -8.21 7.77
N ILE A 25 -3.79 -7.97 6.46
CA ILE A 25 -4.76 -8.53 5.51
C ILE A 25 -4.22 -9.86 4.96
N PRO A 26 -4.91 -10.99 5.19
CA PRO A 26 -4.55 -12.26 4.58
C PRO A 26 -4.91 -12.29 3.10
N LYS A 27 -4.25 -13.15 2.32
CA LYS A 27 -4.65 -13.40 0.93
C LYS A 27 -6.11 -13.87 0.88
N PRO A 28 -6.88 -13.46 -0.15
CA PRO A 28 -8.23 -13.98 -0.34
C PRO A 28 -8.18 -15.50 -0.53
N THR A 29 -9.12 -16.22 0.09
CA THR A 29 -9.19 -17.68 0.03
C THR A 29 -10.12 -18.21 -1.06
N ASP A 30 -10.95 -17.34 -1.64
CA ASP A 30 -11.94 -17.70 -2.66
C ASP A 30 -12.14 -16.54 -3.67
N PRO A 31 -11.87 -16.76 -4.98
CA PRO A 31 -11.27 -17.96 -5.57
C PRO A 31 -9.80 -18.16 -5.14
N PRO A 32 -9.26 -19.40 -5.19
CA PRO A 32 -7.88 -19.71 -4.78
C PRO A 32 -6.79 -18.98 -5.59
N ASP A 33 -7.12 -18.51 -6.79
CA ASP A 33 -6.26 -17.69 -7.67
C ASP A 33 -6.59 -16.19 -7.60
N ALA A 34 -7.34 -15.76 -6.59
CA ALA A 34 -7.71 -14.36 -6.43
C ALA A 34 -6.45 -13.47 -6.33
N ILE A 35 -6.39 -12.49 -7.21
CA ILE A 35 -5.36 -11.46 -7.20
C ILE A 35 -5.51 -10.67 -5.90
N PHE A 36 -4.47 -10.69 -5.07
CA PHE A 36 -4.48 -9.91 -3.84
C PHE A 36 -4.13 -8.45 -4.17
N GLU A 37 -5.14 -7.59 -4.19
CA GLU A 37 -4.99 -6.18 -4.56
C GLU A 37 -5.57 -5.21 -3.54
N LEU A 38 -4.92 -4.05 -3.41
CA LEU A 38 -5.40 -2.90 -2.65
C LEU A 38 -5.47 -1.70 -3.61
N LYS A 39 -6.69 -1.24 -3.92
CA LYS A 39 -6.96 -0.26 -4.99
C LYS A 39 -8.01 0.81 -4.62
N ASP A 40 -8.13 1.13 -3.34
CA ASP A 40 -9.07 2.17 -2.91
C ASP A 40 -8.56 3.56 -3.35
N LYS A 41 -9.38 4.29 -4.12
CA LYS A 41 -9.04 5.62 -4.67
C LYS A 41 -8.87 6.70 -3.59
N GLU A 42 -9.39 6.46 -2.40
CA GLU A 42 -9.29 7.37 -1.26
C GLU A 42 -8.17 6.97 -0.31
N LYS A 43 -7.38 5.94 -0.62
CA LYS A 43 -6.32 5.45 0.27
C LYS A 43 -4.97 5.45 -0.43
N PHE A 44 -3.96 5.72 0.39
CA PHE A 44 -2.58 5.48 0.07
C PHE A 44 -2.04 4.49 1.10
N TYR A 45 -1.53 3.36 0.63
CA TYR A 45 -1.13 2.24 1.46
C TYR A 45 0.35 2.35 1.79
N VAL A 46 0.66 2.23 3.07
CA VAL A 46 2.03 2.12 3.55
C VAL A 46 2.28 0.69 4.01
N ILE A 47 3.03 -0.05 3.20
CA ILE A 47 3.34 -1.46 3.44
C ILE A 47 4.58 -1.55 4.33
N THR A 48 4.44 -2.19 5.48
CA THR A 48 5.51 -2.34 6.48
C THR A 48 6.12 -3.74 6.49
N GLY A 49 5.41 -4.73 5.94
CA GLY A 49 5.92 -6.08 5.80
C GLY A 49 4.92 -7.01 5.12
N LEU A 50 5.33 -8.25 4.95
CA LEU A 50 4.49 -9.33 4.46
C LEU A 50 4.99 -10.68 4.97
N ASP A 51 4.07 -11.64 5.04
CA ASP A 51 4.37 -13.06 5.18
C ASP A 51 4.15 -13.76 3.84
N ALA A 52 5.10 -14.61 3.49
CA ALA A 52 5.03 -15.47 2.32
C ALA A 52 5.78 -16.78 2.60
N THR A 53 5.19 -17.89 2.19
CA THR A 53 5.84 -19.21 2.29
C THR A 53 6.90 -19.41 1.19
N GLY A 54 6.86 -18.61 0.12
CA GLY A 54 7.73 -18.76 -1.04
C GLY A 54 8.05 -17.44 -1.75
N ALA A 55 8.34 -17.54 -3.04
CA ALA A 55 8.64 -16.39 -3.88
C ALA A 55 7.42 -15.47 -4.01
N TRP A 56 7.66 -14.16 -3.92
CA TRP A 56 6.64 -13.15 -3.98
C TRP A 56 7.06 -11.97 -4.85
N THR A 57 6.05 -11.25 -5.36
CA THR A 57 6.21 -9.99 -6.09
C THR A 57 5.16 -8.99 -5.63
N ILE A 58 5.59 -7.74 -5.45
CA ILE A 58 4.77 -6.57 -5.19
C ILE A 58 4.87 -5.69 -6.44
N SER A 59 3.73 -5.36 -7.03
CA SER A 59 3.64 -4.43 -8.15
C SER A 59 2.64 -3.34 -7.83
N GLY A 60 2.94 -2.09 -8.16
CA GLY A 60 2.05 -0.98 -7.80
C GLY A 60 2.49 0.36 -8.34
N LYS A 61 1.80 1.40 -7.90
CA LYS A 61 2.11 2.80 -8.24
C LYS A 61 2.47 3.60 -7.00
N THR A 62 3.59 4.30 -7.06
CA THR A 62 4.03 5.24 -6.03
C THR A 62 3.42 6.62 -6.24
N GLY A 63 3.47 7.44 -5.20
CA GLY A 63 3.12 8.86 -5.27
C GLY A 63 4.21 9.75 -5.88
N ASN A 64 5.08 9.22 -6.76
CA ASN A 64 6.16 10.02 -7.35
C ASN A 64 5.60 11.18 -8.18
N LYS A 65 6.25 12.35 -8.08
CA LYS A 65 5.91 13.54 -8.85
C LYS A 65 6.12 13.31 -10.34
N ASP A 66 7.16 12.56 -10.70
CA ASP A 66 7.42 12.14 -12.07
C ASP A 66 6.60 10.89 -12.41
N GLU A 67 5.73 10.99 -13.41
CA GLU A 67 4.85 9.91 -13.83
C GLU A 67 5.63 8.69 -14.35
N SER A 68 6.78 8.93 -14.97
CA SER A 68 7.65 7.86 -15.49
C SER A 68 8.30 7.02 -14.40
N LEU A 69 8.31 7.52 -13.16
CA LEU A 69 8.90 6.87 -11.99
C LEU A 69 7.83 6.39 -10.99
N ARG A 70 6.55 6.34 -11.39
CA ARG A 70 5.48 5.87 -10.52
C ARG A 70 5.43 4.35 -10.42
N ASP A 71 5.74 3.64 -11.49
CA ASP A 71 5.67 2.19 -11.50
C ASP A 71 6.71 1.58 -10.55
N TYR A 72 6.25 0.71 -9.68
CA TYR A 72 7.07 0.04 -8.67
C TYR A 72 6.88 -1.46 -8.78
N VAL A 73 8.01 -2.17 -8.84
CA VAL A 73 8.04 -3.63 -8.78
C VAL A 73 9.16 -4.05 -7.83
N ARG A 74 8.83 -4.95 -6.89
CA ARG A 74 9.80 -5.58 -6.02
C ARG A 74 9.46 -7.05 -5.83
N SER A 75 10.47 -7.90 -5.91
CA SER A 75 10.32 -9.34 -5.67
C SER A 75 11.23 -9.79 -4.53
N GLY A 76 10.89 -10.95 -3.97
CA GLY A 76 11.68 -11.59 -2.91
C GLY A 76 11.19 -13.00 -2.63
N ASN A 77 11.62 -13.56 -1.50
CA ASN A 77 11.24 -14.90 -1.06
C ASN A 77 11.16 -14.92 0.48
N GLY A 78 10.16 -15.62 1.01
CA GLY A 78 9.93 -15.72 2.45
C GLY A 78 9.33 -14.46 3.07
N PRO A 79 9.10 -14.47 4.40
CA PRO A 79 8.58 -13.31 5.13
C PRO A 79 9.60 -12.16 5.16
N ILE A 80 9.11 -10.92 5.18
CA ILE A 80 9.96 -9.73 5.27
C ILE A 80 9.27 -8.61 6.06
N GLN A 81 10.07 -7.92 6.89
CA GLN A 81 9.73 -6.61 7.42
C GLN A 81 10.59 -5.55 6.73
N PHE A 82 9.97 -4.51 6.20
CA PHE A 82 10.68 -3.47 5.47
C PHE A 82 11.30 -2.47 6.44
N TYR A 83 12.62 -2.28 6.34
CA TYR A 83 13.30 -1.21 7.07
C TYR A 83 12.75 0.18 6.67
N GLN A 84 12.50 0.36 5.38
CA GLN A 84 11.80 1.52 4.84
C GLN A 84 10.42 1.07 4.31
N PRO A 85 9.31 1.49 4.94
CA PRO A 85 7.98 1.17 4.46
C PRO A 85 7.75 1.67 3.03
N ILE A 86 6.95 0.93 2.28
CA ILE A 86 6.68 1.22 0.86
C ILE A 86 5.34 1.91 0.74
N GLY A 87 5.31 3.11 0.17
CA GLY A 87 4.08 3.87 -0.08
C GLY A 87 3.54 3.67 -1.48
N LEU A 88 2.33 3.12 -1.62
CA LEU A 88 1.68 2.80 -2.90
C LEU A 88 0.22 3.25 -2.92
N SER A 89 -0.23 3.86 -4.02
CA SER A 89 -1.65 4.22 -4.24
C SER A 89 -2.48 3.03 -4.74
N GLU A 90 -1.84 2.14 -5.49
CA GLU A 90 -2.41 0.88 -5.97
C GLU A 90 -1.34 -0.18 -5.80
N VAL A 91 -1.70 -1.35 -5.28
CA VAL A 91 -0.77 -2.45 -5.12
C VAL A 91 -1.42 -3.79 -5.39
N ILE A 92 -0.66 -4.65 -6.05
CA ILE A 92 -0.98 -6.04 -6.36
C ILE A 92 0.13 -6.90 -5.77
N PHE A 93 -0.27 -7.95 -5.07
CA PHE A 93 0.60 -8.93 -4.46
C PHE A 93 0.44 -10.28 -5.16
N THR A 94 1.55 -10.94 -5.45
CA THR A 94 1.59 -12.31 -5.98
C THR A 94 2.51 -13.14 -5.09
N GLY A 95 2.08 -14.35 -4.72
CA GLY A 95 2.85 -15.23 -3.83
C GLY A 95 2.94 -14.77 -2.37
N VAL A 96 2.11 -13.80 -1.97
CA VAL A 96 2.03 -13.28 -0.60
C VAL A 96 0.86 -13.95 0.13
N ASP A 97 1.11 -14.42 1.36
CA ASP A 97 0.10 -15.05 2.21
C ASP A 97 -0.62 -14.02 3.10
N LYS A 98 0.10 -12.99 3.54
CA LYS A 98 -0.45 -11.91 4.36
C LYS A 98 0.36 -10.64 4.20
N VAL A 99 -0.28 -9.48 4.20
CA VAL A 99 0.39 -8.18 4.14
C VAL A 99 0.10 -7.35 5.38
N PHE A 100 1.10 -6.60 5.82
CA PHE A 100 1.05 -5.71 6.96
C PHE A 100 1.31 -4.27 6.53
N GLY A 101 0.59 -3.35 7.14
CA GLY A 101 0.74 -1.94 6.82
C GLY A 101 -0.25 -1.08 7.55
N TYR A 102 -0.40 0.14 7.04
CA TYR A 102 -1.45 1.06 7.42
C TYR A 102 -1.86 1.88 6.21
N ASP A 103 -3.07 2.43 6.23
CA ASP A 103 -3.53 3.35 5.20
C ASP A 103 -3.59 4.79 5.70
N ILE A 104 -3.29 5.73 4.79
CA ILE A 104 -3.56 7.14 4.95
C ILE A 104 -4.63 7.52 3.94
N PHE A 105 -5.58 8.35 4.34
CA PHE A 105 -6.58 8.87 3.41
C PHE A 105 -5.89 9.77 2.37
N ALA A 106 -5.84 9.30 1.13
CA ALA A 106 -5.48 10.09 -0.01
C ALA A 106 -6.62 11.09 -0.24
N VAL A 107 -6.37 12.37 -0.01
CA VAL A 107 -7.34 13.43 -0.32
C VAL A 107 -7.38 13.57 -1.84
N THR A 108 -8.05 12.66 -2.54
CA THR A 108 -8.14 12.67 -3.99
C THR A 108 -9.35 13.49 -4.41
N THR A 109 -9.08 14.57 -5.13
CA THR A 109 -10.07 15.46 -5.71
C THR A 109 -10.37 14.98 -7.12
N LEU A 110 -11.57 14.41 -7.38
CA LEU A 110 -12.16 14.45 -8.73
C LEU A 110 -12.38 15.92 -9.15
#